data_AF-A0A368H6M3-F1
#
_entry.id   AF-A0A368H6M3-F1
#
_cell.length_a   1.000
_cell.length_b   1.000
_cell.length_c   1.000
_cell.angle_alpha   90.00
_cell.angle_beta   90.00
_cell.angle_gamma   90.00
#
_symmetry.space_group_name_H-M   'P 1'
#
loop_
_entity.id
_entity.type
_entity.pdbx_description
1 polymer ?
#
loop_
_entity_poly.entity_id
_entity_poly.type
_entity_poly.pdbx_seq_one_letter_code
_entity_poly.pdbx_strand_id
1 'polypeptide(L)'
;MEIYLAKMVQHLHAFLYTIAVILQSSGVDARLRSLCFKAWTIQLTAHEQELLILTCNILGTVGGVLSEPSISENWITDSADRSNMVQKVNENVDVKEMRDVTNHTRIEASSRQAMVVCLTDGSPETFWESGEEVQLIFHADNNDGLAESMVVQDKSRSRTLNVTFEGCSPVLLCLFIDNSRDEACRTSQIAFRAAMSDGSRRDLMSKNLDQNFCGWVKCCVANVTHVSISLKGPHNASRVRQLQVLGFLAEGKTEVIRPSASHQLFFNNTQHDAFALFQAISAQVGISTHVN
;
A
#
# COMPACT_ATOMS: atom_id res chain seq x y z
N MET A 1 -32.62 9.78 17.08
CA MET A 1 -31.79 9.46 15.90
C MET A 1 -31.44 10.74 15.13
N GLU A 2 -32.42 11.59 14.80
CA GLU A 2 -32.20 12.90 14.14
C GLU A 2 -31.21 13.83 14.84
N ILE A 3 -31.24 13.93 16.18
CA ILE A 3 -30.31 14.78 16.95
C ILE A 3 -28.83 14.34 16.76
N TYR A 4 -28.58 13.04 16.61
CA TYR A 4 -27.22 12.52 16.38
C TYR A 4 -26.74 12.79 14.95
N LEU A 5 -27.65 12.70 13.97
CA LEU A 5 -27.36 13.03 12.58
C LEU A 5 -27.04 14.52 12.42
N ALA A 6 -27.81 15.41 13.05
CA ALA A 6 -27.55 16.85 13.03
C ALA A 6 -26.19 17.21 13.62
N LYS A 7 -25.79 16.59 14.73
CA LYS A 7 -24.46 16.79 15.33
C LYS A 7 -23.34 16.28 14.43
N MET A 8 -23.53 15.14 13.77
CA MET A 8 -22.54 14.58 12.84
C MET A 8 -22.30 15.52 11.65
N VAL A 9 -23.38 16.09 11.07
CA VAL A 9 -23.29 17.08 9.99
C VAL A 9 -22.53 18.33 10.44
N GLN A 10 -22.80 18.84 11.64
CA GLN A 10 -22.07 19.99 12.19
C GLN A 10 -20.57 19.71 12.38
N HIS A 11 -20.20 18.53 12.86
CA HIS A 11 -18.79 18.14 12.99
C HIS A 11 -18.10 18.00 11.63
N LEU A 12 -18.80 17.46 10.63
CA LEU A 12 -18.29 17.39 9.26
C LEU A 12 -18.06 18.80 8.70
N HIS A 13 -19.02 19.72 8.85
CA HIS A 13 -18.87 21.11 8.39
C HIS A 13 -17.67 21.81 9.06
N ALA A 14 -17.50 21.64 10.37
CA ALA A 14 -16.37 22.20 11.10
C ALA A 14 -15.02 21.63 10.63
N PHE A 15 -14.97 20.32 10.33
CA PHE A 15 -13.78 19.67 9.78
C PHE A 15 -13.42 20.23 8.40
N LEU A 16 -14.41 20.38 7.52
CA LEU A 16 -14.21 20.96 6.19
C LEU A 16 -13.76 22.41 6.26
N TYR A 17 -14.38 23.21 7.12
CA TYR A 17 -13.94 24.58 7.34
C TYR A 17 -12.47 24.63 7.77
N THR A 18 -12.06 23.71 8.65
CA THR A 18 -10.66 23.57 9.06
C THR A 18 -9.75 23.26 7.87
N ILE A 19 -10.12 22.31 7.00
CA ILE A 19 -9.37 22.00 5.77
C ILE A 19 -9.25 23.23 4.87
N ALA A 20 -10.34 23.98 4.68
CA ALA A 20 -10.35 25.17 3.84
C ALA A 20 -9.41 26.27 4.37
N VAL A 21 -9.44 26.51 5.69
CA VAL A 21 -8.54 27.46 6.36
C VAL A 21 -7.09 27.06 6.19
N ILE A 22 -6.76 25.76 6.32
CA ILE A 22 -5.41 25.26 6.05
C ILE A 22 -5.02 25.53 4.60
N LEU A 23 -5.86 25.20 3.63
CA LEU A 23 -5.57 25.42 2.21
C LEU A 23 -5.32 26.90 1.86
N GLN A 24 -6.03 27.82 2.52
CA GLN A 24 -5.92 29.26 2.30
C GLN A 24 -4.79 29.92 3.09
N SER A 25 -4.18 29.20 4.03
CA SER A 25 -3.10 29.74 4.86
C SER A 25 -1.80 29.89 4.06
N SER A 26 -1.12 31.03 4.25
CA SER A 26 0.20 31.28 3.68
C SER A 26 1.25 30.36 4.29
N GLY A 27 2.21 29.90 3.49
CA GLY A 27 3.34 29.10 3.99
C GLY A 27 3.02 27.64 4.29
N VAL A 28 1.82 27.16 3.96
CA VAL A 28 1.48 25.73 4.07
C VAL A 28 2.32 24.90 3.12
N ASP A 29 2.88 23.83 3.65
CA ASP A 29 3.71 22.91 2.88
C ASP A 29 2.87 22.24 1.77
N ALA A 30 3.47 22.07 0.58
CA ALA A 30 2.81 21.46 -0.58
C ALA A 30 2.20 20.08 -0.30
N ARG A 31 2.81 19.30 0.60
CA ARG A 31 2.35 17.97 1.05
C ARG A 31 1.08 18.08 1.89
N LEU A 32 1.02 19.06 2.80
CA LEU A 32 -0.18 19.31 3.59
C LEU A 32 -1.32 19.81 2.68
N ARG A 33 -1.02 20.65 1.68
CA ARG A 33 -2.02 21.04 0.67
C ARG A 33 -2.56 19.84 -0.12
N SER A 34 -1.68 18.97 -0.61
CA SER A 34 -2.06 17.71 -1.28
C SER A 34 -3.00 16.85 -0.42
N LEU A 35 -2.67 16.68 0.86
CA LEU A 35 -3.53 15.93 1.79
C LEU A 35 -4.89 16.60 1.98
N CYS A 36 -4.92 17.93 2.13
CA CYS A 36 -6.16 18.69 2.22
C CYS A 36 -7.02 18.58 0.96
N PHE A 37 -6.43 18.59 -0.24
CA PHE A 37 -7.16 18.37 -1.49
C PHE A 37 -7.74 16.96 -1.56
N LYS A 38 -6.98 15.92 -1.20
CA LYS A 38 -7.45 14.52 -1.16
C LYS A 38 -8.54 14.29 -0.12
N ALA A 39 -8.47 14.97 1.02
CA ALA A 39 -9.46 14.89 2.07
C ALA A 39 -10.78 15.58 1.69
N TRP A 40 -10.76 16.48 0.70
CA TRP A 40 -11.94 17.18 0.19
C TRP A 40 -12.65 16.35 -0.88
N THR A 41 -13.45 15.37 -0.49
CA THR A 41 -14.23 14.53 -1.43
C THR A 41 -15.71 14.51 -1.04
N ILE A 42 -16.37 15.67 -1.13
CA ILE A 42 -17.79 15.81 -0.79
C ILE A 42 -18.62 16.10 -2.03
N GLN A 43 -19.74 15.37 -2.13
CA GLN A 43 -20.80 15.65 -3.07
C GLN A 43 -21.77 16.65 -2.45
N LEU A 44 -21.93 17.81 -3.09
CA LEU A 44 -22.89 18.81 -2.65
C LEU A 44 -24.32 18.32 -2.93
N THR A 45 -25.13 18.25 -1.88
CA THR A 45 -26.58 18.06 -1.98
C THR A 45 -27.32 19.39 -1.89
N ALA A 46 -28.58 19.44 -2.32
CA ALA A 46 -29.40 20.65 -2.27
C ALA A 46 -29.60 21.22 -0.85
N HIS A 47 -29.38 20.40 0.19
CA HIS A 47 -29.49 20.79 1.60
C HIS A 47 -28.23 21.49 2.15
N GLU A 48 -27.12 21.51 1.42
CA GLU A 48 -25.82 21.98 1.91
C GLU A 48 -25.43 23.35 1.33
N GLN A 49 -26.41 24.24 1.11
CA GLN A 49 -26.18 25.58 0.55
C GLN A 49 -25.11 26.38 1.33
N GLU A 50 -24.98 26.14 2.63
CA GLU A 50 -23.96 26.76 3.49
C GLU A 50 -22.51 26.41 3.09
N LEU A 51 -22.28 25.26 2.44
CA LEU A 51 -20.96 24.82 1.98
C LEU A 51 -20.61 25.36 0.58
N LEU A 52 -21.53 26.04 -0.10
CA LEU A 52 -21.30 26.56 -1.45
C LEU A 52 -20.19 27.62 -1.45
N ILE A 53 -20.25 28.58 -0.50
CA ILE A 53 -19.23 29.62 -0.35
C ILE A 53 -17.87 28.99 -0.05
N LEU A 54 -17.83 27.99 0.81
CA LEU A 54 -16.62 27.27 1.18
C LEU A 54 -16.00 26.56 -0.03
N THR A 55 -16.85 25.92 -0.84
CA THR A 55 -16.45 25.27 -2.10
C THR A 55 -15.89 26.27 -3.10
N CYS A 56 -16.53 27.44 -3.29
CA CYS A 56 -16.03 28.50 -4.15
C CYS A 56 -14.65 29.01 -3.70
N ASN A 57 -14.45 29.21 -2.40
CA ASN A 57 -13.17 29.66 -1.87
C ASN A 57 -12.06 28.62 -2.11
N ILE A 58 -12.36 27.33 -1.97
CA ILE A 58 -11.42 26.25 -2.27
C ILE A 58 -11.12 26.17 -3.77
N LEU A 59 -12.11 26.35 -4.64
CA LEU A 59 -11.88 26.44 -6.09
C LEU A 59 -10.95 27.61 -6.44
N GLY A 60 -11.06 28.74 -5.73
CA GLY A 60 -10.10 29.84 -5.84
C GLY A 60 -8.68 29.42 -5.47
N THR A 61 -8.51 28.67 -4.37
CA THR A 61 -7.21 28.12 -3.98
C THR A 61 -6.66 27.13 -5.00
N VAL A 62 -7.50 26.25 -5.53
CA VAL A 62 -7.14 25.31 -6.61
C VAL A 62 -6.68 26.07 -7.85
N GLY A 63 -7.42 27.10 -8.28
CA GLY A 63 -7.03 27.96 -9.38
C GLY A 63 -5.66 28.62 -9.16
N GLY A 64 -5.39 29.09 -7.94
CA GLY A 64 -4.09 29.61 -7.54
C GLY A 64 -2.96 28.58 -7.73
N VAL A 65 -3.13 27.37 -7.20
CA VAL A 65 -2.12 26.29 -7.33
C VAL A 65 -1.90 25.85 -8.78
N LEU A 66 -2.97 25.78 -9.58
CA LEU A 66 -2.87 25.44 -11.00
C LEU A 66 -2.24 26.56 -11.83
N SER A 67 -2.27 27.81 -11.34
CA SER A 67 -1.62 28.96 -11.99
C SER A 67 -0.13 29.11 -11.62
N GLU A 68 0.37 28.38 -10.63
CA GLU A 68 1.80 28.40 -10.30
C GLU A 68 2.61 27.76 -11.44
N PRO A 69 3.73 28.38 -11.88
CA PRO A 69 4.58 27.81 -12.91
C PRO A 69 5.09 26.44 -12.45
N SER A 70 4.78 25.41 -13.24
CA SER A 70 5.24 24.06 -12.96
C SER A 70 6.78 24.04 -12.90
N ILE A 71 7.36 23.39 -11.89
CA ILE A 71 8.84 23.25 -11.75
C ILE A 71 9.45 22.60 -13.00
N SER A 72 8.63 21.94 -13.83
CA SER A 72 8.99 21.43 -15.15
C SER A 72 9.36 22.50 -16.20
N GLU A 73 9.14 23.79 -16.00
CA GLU A 73 9.69 24.80 -16.94
C GLU A 73 11.17 25.12 -16.67
N ASN A 74 11.67 24.85 -15.45
CA ASN A 74 13.05 25.19 -15.08
C ASN A 74 14.12 24.18 -15.55
N TRP A 75 13.76 22.98 -16.02
CA TRP A 75 14.76 22.02 -16.53
C TRP A 75 15.08 22.21 -18.01
N ILE A 76 14.28 22.98 -18.76
CA ILE A 76 14.47 23.16 -20.21
C ILE A 76 15.42 24.33 -20.52
N THR A 77 15.65 25.27 -19.59
CA THR A 77 16.40 26.51 -19.90
C THR A 77 17.71 26.71 -19.15
N ASP A 78 18.17 25.78 -18.30
CA ASP A 78 19.30 26.05 -17.39
C ASP A 78 20.56 25.20 -17.64
N SER A 79 20.77 24.73 -18.87
CA SER A 79 21.90 23.86 -19.25
C SER A 79 23.21 24.61 -19.55
N ALA A 80 23.50 25.73 -18.86
CA ALA A 80 24.76 26.45 -19.08
C ALA A 80 25.50 26.98 -17.83
N ASP A 81 24.88 27.20 -16.66
CA ASP A 81 25.54 28.01 -15.61
C ASP A 81 25.43 27.47 -14.17
N ARG A 82 25.77 26.18 -13.95
CA ARG A 82 25.77 25.57 -12.59
C ARG A 82 27.14 25.14 -12.06
N SER A 83 28.16 25.97 -12.22
CA SER A 83 29.43 25.76 -11.50
C SER A 83 29.48 26.38 -10.10
N ASN A 84 28.54 27.23 -9.68
CA ASN A 84 28.67 27.99 -8.42
C ASN A 84 27.37 28.28 -7.66
N MET A 85 26.60 27.25 -7.28
CA MET A 85 25.64 27.43 -6.16
C MET A 85 25.79 26.32 -5.15
N VAL A 86 26.54 26.65 -4.10
CA VAL A 86 26.61 25.97 -2.81
C VAL A 86 25.21 25.52 -2.41
N GLN A 87 25.06 24.21 -2.32
CA GLN A 87 23.90 23.47 -1.85
C GLN A 87 23.54 23.98 -0.45
N LYS A 88 22.61 24.93 -0.35
CA LYS A 88 21.81 25.08 0.86
C LYS A 88 21.06 23.77 1.03
N VAL A 89 21.51 22.97 1.99
CA VAL A 89 20.81 21.79 2.48
C VAL A 89 19.49 22.28 3.07
N ASN A 90 18.49 22.46 2.23
CA ASN A 90 17.11 22.37 2.67
C ASN A 90 16.89 20.91 3.02
N GLU A 91 16.41 20.66 4.23
CA GLU A 91 15.86 19.39 4.69
C GLU A 91 14.60 19.06 3.84
N ASN A 92 14.80 18.77 2.57
CA ASN A 92 13.75 18.35 1.66
C ASN A 92 13.36 16.92 2.08
N VAL A 93 12.28 16.82 2.84
CA VAL A 93 11.60 15.54 3.07
C VAL A 93 11.08 15.06 1.72
N ASP A 94 11.75 14.03 1.18
CA ASP A 94 11.40 13.40 -0.08
C ASP A 94 10.18 12.48 0.10
N VAL A 95 9.05 12.84 -0.50
CA VAL A 95 7.82 12.03 -0.50
C VAL A 95 7.74 11.28 -1.81
N LYS A 96 8.15 10.02 -1.78
CA LYS A 96 8.02 9.10 -2.92
C LYS A 96 6.72 8.30 -2.81
N GLU A 97 5.97 8.22 -3.91
CA GLU A 97 4.82 7.32 -4.02
C GLU A 97 5.29 5.86 -4.04
N MET A 98 4.78 5.04 -3.12
CA MET A 98 5.04 3.60 -3.15
C MET A 98 4.22 2.95 -4.26
N ARG A 99 4.86 2.09 -5.06
CA ARG A 99 4.22 1.33 -6.12
C ARG A 99 4.09 -0.14 -5.71
N ASP A 100 3.21 -0.85 -6.38
CA ASP A 100 3.19 -2.31 -6.32
C ASP A 100 4.46 -2.85 -6.99
N VAL A 101 5.29 -3.52 -6.19
CA VAL A 101 6.54 -4.16 -6.61
C VAL A 101 6.48 -5.68 -6.43
N THR A 102 5.28 -6.26 -6.32
CA THR A 102 5.09 -7.71 -6.10
C THR A 102 5.74 -8.55 -7.20
N ASN A 103 5.74 -8.07 -8.44
CA ASN A 103 6.40 -8.71 -9.59
C ASN A 103 7.95 -8.74 -9.48
N HIS A 104 8.53 -7.99 -8.54
CA HIS A 104 9.95 -7.98 -8.23
C HIS A 104 10.28 -8.85 -7.02
N THR A 105 9.42 -9.83 -6.73
CA THR A 105 9.58 -10.73 -5.59
C THR A 105 9.53 -12.18 -6.01
N ARG A 106 10.32 -13.00 -5.33
CA ARG A 106 10.28 -14.45 -5.45
C ARG A 106 9.61 -15.01 -4.21
N ILE A 107 8.54 -15.79 -4.41
CA ILE A 107 7.72 -16.34 -3.33
C ILE A 107 7.87 -17.86 -3.30
N GLU A 108 8.29 -18.39 -2.15
CA GLU A 108 8.37 -19.82 -1.88
C GLU A 108 7.42 -20.20 -0.75
N ALA A 109 6.54 -21.17 -1.00
CA ALA A 109 5.70 -21.76 0.01
C ALA A 109 6.35 -23.01 0.59
N SER A 110 6.11 -23.28 1.88
CA SER A 110 6.53 -24.54 2.51
C SER A 110 5.85 -25.76 1.92
N SER A 111 4.75 -25.58 1.19
CA SER A 111 3.98 -26.65 0.59
C SER A 111 3.13 -26.11 -0.55
N ARG A 112 2.73 -27.01 -1.47
CA ARG A 112 1.88 -26.67 -2.63
C ARG A 112 2.37 -25.44 -3.40
N GLN A 113 3.67 -25.39 -3.71
CA GLN A 113 4.31 -24.29 -4.43
C GLN A 113 3.56 -23.88 -5.71
N ALA A 114 2.92 -24.82 -6.41
CA ALA A 114 2.13 -24.54 -7.61
C ALA A 114 0.96 -23.56 -7.38
N MET A 115 0.45 -23.43 -6.14
CA MET A 115 -0.62 -22.51 -5.77
C MET A 115 -0.12 -21.08 -5.47
N VAL A 116 1.19 -20.84 -5.42
CA VAL A 116 1.74 -19.50 -5.12
C VAL A 116 1.29 -18.45 -6.13
N VAL A 117 1.04 -18.85 -7.39
CA VAL A 117 0.51 -17.94 -8.43
C VAL A 117 -0.83 -17.33 -8.05
N CYS A 118 -1.64 -18.02 -7.24
CA CYS A 118 -2.92 -17.53 -6.75
C CYS A 118 -2.77 -16.34 -5.78
N LEU A 119 -1.60 -16.16 -5.17
CA LEU A 119 -1.36 -15.04 -4.26
C LEU A 119 -1.23 -13.70 -4.99
N THR A 120 -0.88 -13.73 -6.27
CA THR A 120 -0.50 -12.53 -7.05
C THR A 120 -1.32 -12.36 -8.33
N ASP A 121 -2.38 -13.16 -8.51
CA ASP A 121 -3.25 -13.10 -9.70
C ASP A 121 -4.31 -11.98 -9.62
N GLY A 122 -4.39 -11.27 -8.49
CA GLY A 122 -5.34 -10.19 -8.26
C GLY A 122 -6.77 -10.66 -7.96
N SER A 123 -7.03 -11.97 -7.95
CA SER A 123 -8.35 -12.53 -7.68
C SER A 123 -8.59 -12.69 -6.17
N PRO A 124 -9.76 -12.31 -5.65
CA PRO A 124 -10.12 -12.59 -4.26
C PRO A 124 -10.63 -14.02 -4.05
N GLU A 125 -10.81 -14.78 -5.13
CA GLU A 125 -11.42 -16.12 -5.13
C GLU A 125 -10.39 -17.24 -5.07
N THR A 126 -9.19 -17.00 -5.61
CA THR A 126 -8.07 -17.95 -5.57
C THR A 126 -7.29 -17.79 -4.27
N PHE A 127 -6.52 -18.82 -3.91
CA PHE A 127 -5.77 -18.84 -2.66
C PHE A 127 -4.62 -19.85 -2.72
N TRP A 128 -3.59 -19.57 -1.94
CA TRP A 128 -2.68 -20.61 -1.47
C TRP A 128 -3.25 -21.24 -0.21
N GLU A 129 -3.24 -22.57 -0.16
CA GLU A 129 -3.57 -23.37 1.03
C GLU A 129 -2.35 -24.21 1.40
N SER A 130 -1.91 -24.13 2.66
CA SER A 130 -0.81 -24.97 3.12
C SER A 130 -1.20 -26.46 3.10
N GLY A 131 -0.34 -27.31 2.56
CA GLY A 131 -0.48 -28.77 2.62
C GLY A 131 0.03 -29.37 3.92
N GLU A 132 -0.29 -30.65 4.13
CA GLU A 132 0.29 -31.50 5.17
C GLU A 132 1.53 -32.17 4.58
N GLU A 133 2.74 -31.71 4.92
CA GLU A 133 3.97 -32.37 4.51
C GLU A 133 4.50 -33.25 5.64
N VAL A 134 4.63 -34.55 5.35
CA VAL A 134 5.32 -35.52 6.21
C VAL A 134 6.77 -35.58 5.73
N GLN A 135 7.69 -34.97 6.48
CA GLN A 135 9.12 -35.14 6.20
C GLN A 135 9.58 -36.50 6.74
N LEU A 136 9.79 -37.46 5.85
CA LEU A 136 10.39 -38.75 6.20
C LEU A 136 11.88 -38.53 6.48
N ILE A 137 12.31 -38.69 7.73
CA ILE A 137 13.72 -38.66 8.11
C ILE A 137 14.17 -40.11 8.27
N PHE A 138 15.11 -40.54 7.42
CA PHE A 138 15.81 -41.80 7.59
C PHE A 138 16.92 -41.60 8.61
N HIS A 139 16.83 -42.26 9.76
CA HIS A 139 17.97 -42.43 10.64
C HIS A 139 18.78 -43.63 10.16
N ALA A 140 20.03 -43.40 9.75
CA ALA A 140 20.99 -44.47 9.57
C ALA A 140 21.49 -44.89 10.96
N ASP A 141 20.95 -45.98 11.49
CA ASP A 141 21.50 -46.61 12.68
C ASP A 141 22.82 -47.29 12.29
N ASN A 142 23.94 -46.72 12.77
CA ASN A 142 25.30 -47.23 12.53
C ASN A 142 25.63 -48.44 13.41
N ASN A 143 24.73 -49.43 13.51
CA ASN A 143 25.04 -50.67 14.20
C ASN A 143 24.47 -51.85 13.41
N ASP A 144 25.39 -52.63 12.81
CA ASP A 144 25.21 -53.88 12.07
C ASP A 144 23.94 -54.00 11.20
N GLY A 145 24.16 -53.95 9.88
CA GLY A 145 23.19 -53.97 8.81
C GLY A 145 21.85 -54.69 9.09
N LEU A 146 20.78 -54.01 8.68
CA LEU A 146 19.37 -54.45 8.57
C LEU A 146 18.42 -53.90 9.66
N ALA A 147 18.26 -52.57 9.72
CA ALA A 147 16.96 -51.92 9.95
C ALA A 147 17.05 -50.42 9.66
N GLU A 148 16.54 -49.96 8.51
CA GLU A 148 16.19 -48.55 8.33
C GLU A 148 14.91 -48.27 9.14
N SER A 149 15.05 -47.78 10.36
CA SER A 149 13.89 -47.36 11.15
C SER A 149 13.42 -45.98 10.66
N MET A 150 12.34 -45.97 9.89
CA MET A 150 11.67 -44.74 9.44
C MET A 150 10.96 -44.09 10.64
N VAL A 151 11.65 -43.19 11.34
CA VAL A 151 11.03 -42.38 12.38
C VAL A 151 10.29 -41.23 11.70
N VAL A 152 8.96 -41.30 11.68
CA VAL A 152 8.10 -40.15 11.36
C VAL A 152 8.26 -39.14 12.50
N GLN A 153 9.20 -38.23 12.36
CA GLN A 153 9.33 -37.13 13.30
C GLN A 153 8.29 -36.08 12.94
N ASP A 154 7.27 -35.94 13.79
CA ASP A 154 6.18 -34.96 13.67
C ASP A 154 6.71 -33.54 13.97
N LYS A 155 7.63 -33.07 13.12
CA LYS A 155 8.27 -31.76 13.24
C LYS A 155 7.30 -30.73 12.67
N SER A 156 6.49 -30.16 13.56
CA SER A 156 5.74 -28.89 13.39
C SER A 156 5.40 -28.55 11.93
N ARG A 157 4.20 -28.95 11.48
CA ARG A 157 3.53 -28.52 10.23
C ARG A 157 3.86 -27.07 9.87
N SER A 158 4.95 -26.86 9.13
CA SER A 158 5.46 -25.51 8.86
C SER A 158 4.59 -24.90 7.79
N ARG A 159 3.78 -23.90 8.14
CA ARG A 159 2.97 -23.12 7.19
C ARG A 159 3.67 -21.82 6.97
N THR A 160 4.53 -21.77 5.97
CA THR A 160 5.38 -20.61 5.74
C THR A 160 5.38 -20.16 4.30
N LEU A 161 5.42 -18.84 4.10
CA LEU A 161 5.70 -18.19 2.84
C LEU A 161 7.01 -17.42 3.01
N ASN A 162 8.01 -17.70 2.20
CA ASN A 162 9.26 -16.94 2.13
C ASN A 162 9.20 -16.00 0.93
N VAL A 163 9.49 -14.74 1.16
CA VAL A 163 9.49 -13.69 0.15
C VAL A 163 10.90 -13.12 0.06
N THR A 164 11.49 -13.21 -1.13
CA THR A 164 12.76 -12.59 -1.47
C THR A 164 12.50 -11.39 -2.39
N PHE A 165 13.13 -10.26 -2.10
CA PHE A 165 12.98 -9.02 -2.87
C PHE A 165 14.16 -8.84 -3.83
N GLU A 166 13.89 -8.66 -5.12
CA GLU A 166 14.91 -8.61 -6.16
C GLU A 166 14.81 -7.33 -7.00
N GLY A 167 15.82 -6.46 -6.91
CA GLY A 167 15.86 -5.23 -7.71
C GLY A 167 14.81 -4.19 -7.32
N CYS A 168 14.28 -4.26 -6.09
CA CYS A 168 13.38 -3.28 -5.51
C CYS A 168 13.76 -2.97 -4.05
N SER A 169 13.25 -1.85 -3.56
CA SER A 169 13.33 -1.42 -2.17
C SER A 169 11.94 -1.58 -1.54
N PRO A 170 11.65 -2.72 -0.89
CA PRO A 170 10.35 -2.98 -0.30
C PRO A 170 10.13 -2.08 0.93
N VAL A 171 8.87 -1.72 1.19
CA VAL A 171 8.48 -0.93 2.37
C VAL A 171 7.40 -1.65 3.15
N LEU A 172 6.36 -2.15 2.48
CA LEU A 172 5.27 -2.90 3.08
C LEU A 172 5.08 -4.25 2.40
N LEU A 173 4.91 -5.29 3.19
CA LEU A 173 4.48 -6.61 2.77
C LEU A 173 3.10 -6.88 3.36
N CYS A 174 2.14 -7.21 2.52
CA CYS A 174 0.72 -7.31 2.85
C CYS A 174 0.20 -8.71 2.50
N LEU A 175 -0.58 -9.31 3.40
CA LEU A 175 -1.33 -10.55 3.15
C LEU A 175 -2.83 -10.32 3.35
N PHE A 176 -3.65 -10.79 2.41
CA PHE A 176 -5.10 -10.82 2.59
C PHE A 176 -5.55 -12.15 3.17
N ILE A 177 -6.25 -12.08 4.30
CA ILE A 177 -6.79 -13.23 5.03
C ILE A 177 -8.30 -13.06 5.14
N ASP A 178 -9.03 -14.15 4.90
CA ASP A 178 -10.48 -14.19 4.95
C ASP A 178 -10.97 -15.39 5.77
N ASN A 179 -10.81 -15.30 7.08
CA ASN A 179 -11.25 -16.35 8.00
C ASN A 179 -12.77 -16.52 8.01
N SER A 180 -13.53 -15.51 7.57
CA SER A 180 -14.98 -15.62 7.41
C SER A 180 -15.39 -16.59 6.30
N ARG A 181 -14.61 -16.70 5.21
CA ARG A 181 -14.84 -17.70 4.16
C ARG A 181 -14.07 -19.00 4.40
N ASP A 182 -12.88 -18.92 5.01
CA ASP A 182 -11.96 -20.05 5.13
C ASP A 182 -12.07 -20.78 6.48
N GLU A 183 -13.29 -21.11 6.93
CA GLU A 183 -13.58 -21.65 8.28
C GLU A 183 -12.72 -22.88 8.65
N ALA A 184 -12.53 -23.80 7.71
CA ALA A 184 -11.74 -25.03 7.90
C ALA A 184 -10.21 -24.83 7.74
N CYS A 185 -9.78 -23.62 7.37
CA CYS A 185 -8.37 -23.26 7.11
C CYS A 185 -8.01 -21.91 7.74
N ARG A 186 -8.68 -21.55 8.85
CA ARG A 186 -8.50 -20.26 9.51
C ARG A 186 -7.07 -20.07 9.99
N THR A 187 -6.60 -18.84 9.86
CA THR A 187 -5.32 -18.38 10.42
C THR A 187 -5.61 -17.60 11.70
N SER A 188 -5.09 -18.06 12.84
CA SER A 188 -5.22 -17.41 14.14
C SER A 188 -4.03 -16.53 14.50
N GLN A 189 -2.87 -16.75 13.88
CA GLN A 189 -1.67 -15.94 14.10
C GLN A 189 -0.82 -15.87 12.82
N ILE A 190 -0.26 -14.69 12.56
CA ILE A 190 0.74 -14.46 11.52
C ILE A 190 1.95 -13.80 12.14
N ALA A 191 3.15 -14.30 11.83
CA ALA A 191 4.40 -13.67 12.24
C ALA A 191 5.36 -13.51 11.06
N PHE A 192 6.00 -12.34 10.97
CA PHE A 192 6.95 -11.94 9.96
C PHE A 192 8.34 -11.87 10.57
N ARG A 193 9.31 -12.53 9.94
CA ARG A 193 10.70 -12.59 10.40
C ARG A 193 11.64 -12.33 9.24
N ALA A 194 12.49 -11.32 9.37
CA ALA A 194 13.52 -11.02 8.39
C ALA A 194 14.74 -11.93 8.56
N ALA A 195 15.37 -12.31 7.46
CA ALA A 195 16.75 -12.79 7.49
C ALA A 195 17.69 -11.61 7.26
N MET A 196 18.66 -11.45 8.15
CA MET A 196 19.69 -10.42 8.07
C MET A 196 20.87 -10.95 7.26
N SER A 197 21.72 -10.05 6.75
CA SER A 197 22.90 -10.41 5.95
C SER A 197 23.96 -11.25 6.69
N ASP A 198 23.96 -11.19 8.02
CA ASP A 198 24.83 -11.99 8.91
C ASP A 198 24.27 -13.41 9.18
N GLY A 199 23.16 -13.78 8.53
CA GLY A 199 22.46 -15.05 8.74
C GLY A 199 21.58 -15.09 9.98
N SER A 200 21.57 -14.03 10.81
CA SER A 200 20.66 -13.91 11.93
C SER A 200 19.22 -13.67 11.46
N ARG A 201 18.26 -13.94 12.34
CA ARG A 201 16.84 -13.68 12.06
C ARG A 201 16.29 -12.66 13.04
N ARG A 202 15.52 -11.70 12.53
CA ARG A 202 14.88 -10.64 13.30
C ARG A 202 13.36 -10.76 13.19
N ASP A 203 12.67 -10.83 14.31
CA ASP A 203 11.20 -10.72 14.33
C ASP A 203 10.78 -9.29 13.98
N LEU A 204 9.98 -9.14 12.92
CA LEU A 204 9.46 -7.85 12.46
C LEU A 204 8.09 -7.55 13.07
N MET A 205 7.21 -8.56 13.10
CA MET A 205 5.84 -8.44 13.57
C MET A 205 5.28 -9.81 13.93
N SER A 206 4.41 -9.85 14.94
CA SER A 206 3.49 -10.98 15.17
C SER A 206 2.11 -10.43 15.51
N LYS A 207 1.07 -10.99 14.89
CA LYS A 207 -0.32 -10.55 15.06
C LYS A 207 -1.23 -11.75 15.22
N ASN A 208 -2.06 -11.73 16.27
CA ASN A 208 -3.18 -12.64 16.41
C ASN A 208 -4.38 -12.11 15.63
N LEU A 209 -5.15 -13.01 15.01
CA LEU A 209 -6.31 -12.69 14.20
C LEU A 209 -7.58 -13.28 14.82
N ASP A 210 -8.66 -12.51 14.73
CA ASP A 210 -9.98 -12.98 15.16
C ASP A 210 -10.50 -14.10 14.24
N GLN A 211 -11.43 -14.89 14.78
CA GLN A 211 -12.01 -16.04 14.08
C GLN A 211 -12.75 -15.67 12.79
N ASN A 212 -13.24 -14.44 12.67
CA ASN A 212 -13.95 -13.90 11.51
C ASN A 212 -13.16 -12.76 10.83
N PHE A 213 -11.84 -12.67 11.08
CA PHE A 213 -11.00 -11.66 10.46
C PHE A 213 -11.09 -11.74 8.92
N CYS A 214 -11.40 -10.60 8.29
CA CYS A 214 -11.38 -10.44 6.84
C CYS A 214 -10.68 -9.11 6.51
N GLY A 215 -9.50 -9.19 5.90
CA GLY A 215 -8.75 -8.00 5.51
C GLY A 215 -7.25 -8.20 5.35
N TRP A 216 -6.55 -7.07 5.20
CA TRP A 216 -5.10 -7.02 4.99
C TRP A 216 -4.33 -6.98 6.31
N VAL A 217 -3.38 -7.91 6.46
CA VAL A 217 -2.31 -7.87 7.46
C VAL A 217 -1.08 -7.27 6.80
N LYS A 218 -0.51 -6.20 7.37
CA LYS A 218 0.57 -5.41 6.76
C LYS A 218 1.78 -5.42 7.68
N CYS A 219 2.97 -5.65 7.15
CA CYS A 219 4.23 -5.59 7.89
C CYS A 219 5.20 -4.62 7.21
N CYS A 220 5.85 -3.76 8.00
CA CYS A 220 6.97 -2.95 7.50
C CYS A 220 8.18 -3.87 7.26
N VAL A 221 8.73 -3.82 6.06
CA VAL A 221 9.85 -4.65 5.58
C VAL A 221 10.93 -3.80 4.93
N ALA A 222 11.03 -2.53 5.33
CA ALA A 222 12.09 -1.65 4.87
C ALA A 222 13.47 -2.22 5.20
N ASN A 223 14.40 -2.11 4.24
CA ASN A 223 15.80 -2.49 4.38
C ASN A 223 16.05 -3.98 4.68
N VAL A 224 15.13 -4.87 4.29
CA VAL A 224 15.34 -6.32 4.35
C VAL A 224 15.24 -6.93 2.96
N THR A 225 16.02 -7.98 2.70
CA THR A 225 16.08 -8.66 1.40
C THR A 225 15.24 -9.95 1.39
N HIS A 226 14.98 -10.52 2.56
CA HIS A 226 14.28 -11.79 2.71
C HIS A 226 13.38 -11.75 3.95
N VAL A 227 12.12 -12.17 3.79
CA VAL A 227 11.15 -12.27 4.88
C VAL A 227 10.51 -13.65 4.87
N SER A 228 10.52 -14.31 6.02
CA SER A 228 9.77 -15.52 6.28
C SER A 228 8.50 -15.17 7.03
N ILE A 229 7.36 -15.56 6.48
CA ILE A 229 6.03 -15.39 7.05
C ILE A 229 5.59 -16.75 7.57
N SER A 230 5.23 -16.83 8.85
CA SER A 230 4.71 -18.05 9.47
C SER A 230 3.26 -17.88 9.87
N LEU A 231 2.45 -18.89 9.56
CA LEU A 231 1.02 -18.92 9.86
C LEU A 231 0.73 -20.02 10.86
N LYS A 232 -0.16 -19.74 11.81
CA LYS A 232 -0.74 -20.73 12.71
C LYS A 232 -2.24 -20.62 12.70
N GLY A 233 -2.90 -21.74 12.94
CA GLY A 233 -4.35 -21.84 12.97
C GLY A 233 -4.82 -23.08 13.73
N PRO A 234 -6.09 -23.13 14.13
CA PRO A 234 -6.66 -24.26 14.86
C PRO A 234 -6.80 -25.53 14.01
N HIS A 235 -6.87 -25.38 12.69
CA HIS A 235 -6.99 -26.48 11.73
C HIS A 235 -5.62 -26.86 11.15
N ASN A 236 -5.55 -27.97 10.41
CA ASN A 236 -4.29 -28.51 9.87
C ASN A 236 -3.67 -27.65 8.75
N ALA A 237 -4.48 -26.79 8.13
CA ALA A 237 -4.07 -25.91 7.05
C ALA A 237 -4.41 -24.44 7.35
N SER A 238 -3.76 -23.55 6.61
CA SER A 238 -4.02 -22.11 6.59
C SER A 238 -4.15 -21.64 5.14
N ARG A 239 -5.11 -20.74 4.89
CA ARG A 239 -5.28 -20.10 3.58
C ARG A 239 -4.81 -18.65 3.59
N VAL A 240 -4.18 -18.27 2.49
CA VAL A 240 -3.84 -16.87 2.17
C VAL A 240 -4.38 -16.63 0.76
N ARG A 241 -5.19 -15.56 0.61
CA ARG A 241 -5.83 -15.27 -0.67
C ARG A 241 -4.96 -14.41 -1.55
N GLN A 242 -4.31 -13.39 -0.97
CA GLN A 242 -3.45 -12.48 -1.73
C GLN A 242 -2.20 -12.10 -0.95
N LEU A 243 -1.13 -11.80 -1.69
CA LEU A 243 0.10 -11.21 -1.22
C LEU A 243 0.43 -9.99 -2.09
N GLN A 244 0.72 -8.87 -1.45
CA GLN A 244 1.13 -7.64 -2.14
C GLN A 244 2.34 -7.03 -1.46
N VAL A 245 3.28 -6.51 -2.26
CA VAL A 245 4.46 -5.78 -1.78
C VAL A 245 4.43 -4.37 -2.35
N LEU A 246 4.51 -3.38 -1.46
CA LEU A 246 4.62 -1.98 -1.83
C LEU A 246 6.02 -1.46 -1.53
N GLY A 247 6.59 -0.71 -2.47
CA GLY A 247 7.93 -0.17 -2.33
C GLY A 247 8.35 0.69 -3.51
N PHE A 248 9.66 0.76 -3.72
CA PHE A 248 10.28 1.54 -4.79
C PHE A 248 11.09 0.63 -5.70
N LEU A 249 11.14 0.95 -6.99
CA LEU A 249 12.07 0.29 -7.92
C LEU A 249 13.46 0.88 -7.76
N ALA A 250 14.51 0.08 -7.97
CA ALA A 250 15.87 0.57 -7.99
C ALA A 250 16.03 1.65 -9.09
N GLU A 251 16.66 2.78 -8.75
CA GLU A 251 16.91 3.87 -9.70
C GLU A 251 17.76 3.33 -10.88
N GLY A 252 17.19 3.38 -12.09
CA GLY A 252 17.79 2.81 -13.31
C GLY A 252 16.86 1.93 -14.15
N LYS A 253 15.71 1.51 -13.62
CA LYS A 253 14.62 0.89 -14.39
C LYS A 253 13.39 1.81 -14.40
N THR A 254 13.58 3.02 -14.92
CA THR A 254 12.45 3.83 -15.33
C THR A 254 11.78 3.06 -16.46
N GLU A 255 10.54 2.61 -16.26
CA GLU A 255 9.71 2.28 -17.42
C GLU A 255 9.81 3.46 -18.39
N VAL A 256 10.09 3.15 -19.65
CA VAL A 256 10.23 4.11 -20.73
C VAL A 256 9.07 5.09 -20.63
N ILE A 257 9.39 6.34 -20.28
CA ILE A 257 8.44 7.45 -20.34
C ILE A 257 7.93 7.43 -21.78
N ARG A 258 6.67 7.01 -21.98
CA ARG A 258 6.01 7.17 -23.27
C ARG A 258 6.08 8.67 -23.59
N PRO A 259 6.59 9.07 -24.77
CA PRO A 259 6.51 10.46 -25.19
C PRO A 259 5.04 10.84 -25.16
N SER A 260 4.70 11.78 -24.28
CA SER A 260 3.32 12.17 -24.10
C SER A 260 2.90 13.08 -25.23
N ALA A 261 1.69 12.82 -25.74
CA ALA A 261 1.04 13.70 -26.70
C ALA A 261 1.01 15.13 -26.13
N SER A 262 1.15 16.12 -27.02
CA SER A 262 1.26 17.57 -26.81
C SER A 262 0.13 18.25 -26.00
N HIS A 263 -0.74 17.49 -25.34
CA HIS A 263 -1.86 17.95 -24.51
C HIS A 263 -1.73 17.56 -23.02
N GLN A 264 -0.62 16.95 -22.59
CA GLN A 264 -0.41 16.67 -21.17
C GLN A 264 0.18 17.88 -20.46
N LEU A 265 -0.62 18.51 -19.60
CA LEU A 265 -0.13 19.50 -18.64
C LEU A 265 0.81 18.78 -17.66
N PHE A 266 2.07 19.21 -17.60
CA PHE A 266 3.04 18.68 -16.64
C PHE A 266 2.77 19.27 -15.26
N PHE A 267 1.87 18.64 -14.52
CA PHE A 267 1.57 19.01 -13.15
C PHE A 267 2.59 18.41 -12.18
N ASN A 268 3.01 19.19 -11.18
CA ASN A 268 3.60 18.63 -9.98
C ASN A 268 2.54 17.86 -9.16
N ASN A 269 2.95 17.07 -8.17
CA ASN A 269 2.02 16.25 -7.38
C ASN A 269 0.86 17.06 -6.77
N THR A 270 1.14 18.25 -6.24
CA THR A 270 0.13 19.13 -5.64
C THR A 270 -0.85 19.67 -6.67
N GLN A 271 -0.36 20.02 -7.87
CA GLN A 271 -1.19 20.44 -9.00
C GLN A 271 -2.07 19.30 -9.52
N HIS A 272 -1.55 18.06 -9.53
CA HIS A 272 -2.33 16.89 -9.91
C HIS A 272 -3.50 16.66 -8.94
N ASP A 273 -3.24 16.78 -7.63
CA ASP A 273 -4.28 16.65 -6.61
C ASP A 273 -5.29 17.80 -6.64
N ALA A 274 -4.83 19.03 -6.87
CA ALA A 274 -5.69 20.19 -7.06
C ALA A 274 -6.59 20.03 -8.29
N PHE A 275 -6.05 19.51 -9.40
CA PHE A 275 -6.81 19.25 -10.62
C PHE A 275 -7.84 18.12 -10.43
N ALA A 276 -7.48 17.04 -9.73
CA ALA A 276 -8.42 15.97 -9.39
C ALA A 276 -9.60 16.50 -8.57
N LEU A 277 -9.33 17.38 -7.60
CA LEU A 277 -10.37 18.06 -6.83
C LEU A 277 -11.26 18.95 -7.71
N PHE A 278 -10.67 19.74 -8.61
CA PHE A 278 -11.43 20.54 -9.58
C PHE A 278 -12.36 19.68 -10.43
N GLN A 279 -11.88 18.54 -10.95
CA GLN A 279 -12.68 17.60 -11.72
C GLN A 279 -13.82 17.02 -10.88
N ALA A 280 -13.55 16.63 -9.63
CA ALA A 280 -14.55 16.07 -8.72
C ALA A 280 -15.68 17.05 -8.42
N ILE A 281 -15.37 18.34 -8.22
CA ILE A 281 -16.38 19.38 -8.00
C ILE A 281 -17.14 19.68 -9.31
N SER A 282 -16.42 19.82 -10.43
CA SER A 282 -17.02 20.14 -11.74
C SER A 282 -17.99 19.06 -12.22
N ALA A 283 -17.67 17.79 -11.95
CA ALA A 283 -18.55 16.66 -12.28
C ALA A 283 -19.91 16.74 -11.57
N GLN A 284 -19.97 17.34 -10.37
CA GLN A 284 -21.22 17.49 -9.62
C GLN A 284 -22.15 18.55 -10.25
N VAL A 285 -21.58 19.62 -10.79
CA VAL A 285 -22.34 20.69 -11.46
C VAL A 285 -22.96 20.20 -12.77
N GLY A 286 -22.27 19.31 -13.49
CA GLY A 286 -22.76 18.72 -14.74
C GLY A 286 -23.90 17.69 -14.57
N ILE A 287 -24.04 17.07 -13.39
CA ILE A 287 -25.11 16.08 -13.13
C ILE A 287 -26.43 16.78 -12.76
N SER A 288 -26.38 17.99 -12.19
CA SER A 288 -27.58 18.75 -11.81
C SER A 288 -28.37 19.33 -12.98
N THR A 289 -27.83 19.35 -14.21
CA THR A 289 -28.53 19.88 -15.39
C THR A 289 -29.36 18.85 -16.15
N HIS A 290 -29.31 17.57 -15.76
CA HIS A 290 -30.10 16.49 -16.37
C HIS A 290 -31.34 16.08 -15.56
N VAL A 291 -31.64 16.78 -14.47
CA VAL A 291 -32.86 16.57 -13.67
C VAL A 291 -33.62 17.89 -13.59
N ASN A 292 -34.23 18.28 -14.71
CA ASN A 292 -35.40 19.16 -14.78
C ASN A 292 -36.18 18.85 -16.06
#